data_AF-Q4V4B2-F1
#
_entry.id   AF-Q4V4B2-F1
#
_cell.length_a   1.000
_cell.length_b   1.000
_cell.length_c   1.000
_cell.angle_alpha   90.00
_cell.angle_beta   90.00
_cell.angle_gamma   90.00
#
_symmetry.space_group_name_H-M   'P 1'
#
loop_
_entity.id
_entity.type
_entity.pdbx_description
1 polymer ?
#
loop_
_entity_poly.entity_id
_entity_poly.type
_entity_poly.pdbx_seq_one_letter_code
_entity_poly.pdbx_strand_id
1 'polypeptide(L)'
;MCNLKDLDDQESVPAGVYVPISVPVHLLNTDSSITCRAYHLTNQPQTDLHAGGGQEIIPHDRQPSQTYLKVLVKGATESGVPDEYIEWLRGIKHNGKQVPAMEAKLELDKVQLS
;
A
#
# COMPACT_ATOMS: atom_id res chain seq x y z
N MET A 1 -6.29 2.40 -24.48
CA MET A 1 -4.83 2.54 -24.59
C MET A 1 -4.24 2.33 -23.21
N CYS A 2 -3.20 1.50 -23.05
CA CYS A 2 -2.55 1.31 -21.75
C CYS A 2 -1.38 2.29 -21.60
N ASN A 3 -1.37 3.08 -20.53
CA ASN A 3 -0.33 4.08 -20.26
C ASN A 3 0.85 3.44 -19.50
N LEU A 4 1.39 2.33 -20.04
CA LEU A 4 2.42 1.55 -19.35
C LEU A 4 3.68 2.36 -19.05
N LYS A 5 4.10 3.20 -19.99
CA LYS A 5 5.27 4.06 -19.78
C LYS A 5 5.05 5.03 -18.62
N ASP A 6 3.89 5.68 -18.55
CA ASP A 6 3.59 6.65 -17.50
C ASP A 6 3.51 5.97 -16.13
N LEU A 7 2.99 4.73 -16.06
CA LEU A 7 2.99 3.93 -14.83
C LEU A 7 4.41 3.53 -14.42
N ASP A 8 5.23 3.06 -15.37
CA ASP A 8 6.63 2.71 -15.09
C ASP A 8 7.45 3.93 -14.63
N ASP A 9 7.18 5.10 -15.21
CA ASP A 9 7.81 6.36 -14.81
C ASP A 9 7.36 6.79 -13.39
N GLN A 10 6.06 6.65 -13.06
CA GLN A 10 5.53 6.94 -11.72
C GLN A 10 6.17 6.07 -10.62
N GLU A 11 6.38 4.78 -10.92
CA GLU A 11 6.99 3.81 -10.00
C GLU A 11 8.53 3.84 -10.05
N SER A 12 9.12 4.78 -10.79
CA SER A 12 10.57 4.96 -10.92
C SER A 12 11.29 3.67 -11.38
N VAL A 13 10.67 2.92 -12.29
CA VAL A 13 11.25 1.71 -12.90
C VAL A 13 12.59 2.02 -13.61
N PRO A 14 12.74 3.11 -14.39
CA PRO A 14 14.02 3.43 -15.02
C PRO A 14 15.16 3.70 -14.03
N ALA A 15 14.82 4.11 -12.80
CA ALA A 15 15.78 4.35 -11.72
C ALA A 15 16.00 3.11 -10.84
N GLY A 16 15.31 2.00 -11.10
CA GLY A 16 15.46 0.74 -10.35
C GLY A 16 14.90 0.78 -8.93
N VAL A 17 13.90 1.64 -8.65
CA VAL A 17 13.25 1.67 -7.33
C VAL A 17 12.27 0.50 -7.20
N TYR A 18 11.42 0.34 -8.22
CA TYR A 18 10.49 -0.78 -8.36
C TYR A 18 10.78 -1.56 -9.63
N VAL A 19 10.40 -2.83 -9.64
CA VAL A 19 10.39 -3.69 -10.82
C VAL A 19 8.94 -4.12 -11.13
N PRO A 20 8.51 -4.06 -12.40
CA PRO A 20 7.20 -4.54 -12.78
C PRO A 20 7.13 -6.07 -12.74
N ILE A 21 6.02 -6.59 -12.22
CA ILE A 21 5.73 -8.02 -12.12
C ILE A 21 4.36 -8.34 -12.71
N SER A 22 4.16 -9.61 -13.07
CA SER A 22 2.86 -10.13 -13.48
C SER A 22 2.38 -11.14 -12.44
N VAL A 23 1.24 -10.86 -11.84
CA VAL A 23 0.69 -11.66 -10.73
C VAL A 23 -0.72 -12.16 -11.07
N PRO A 24 -1.02 -13.45 -10.88
CA PRO A 24 -2.39 -13.94 -10.93
C PRO A 24 -3.14 -13.47 -9.67
N VAL A 25 -4.21 -12.71 -9.86
CA VAL A 25 -5.08 -12.21 -8.79
C VAL A 25 -6.40 -12.96 -8.84
N HIS A 26 -6.78 -13.56 -7.72
CA HIS A 26 -8.04 -14.28 -7.57
C HIS A 26 -9.18 -13.31 -7.27
N LEU A 27 -10.29 -13.43 -8.01
CA LEU A 27 -11.47 -12.59 -7.90
C LEU A 27 -12.52 -13.26 -7.00
N LEU A 28 -12.75 -12.67 -5.82
CA LEU A 28 -13.68 -13.20 -4.81
C LEU A 28 -15.13 -13.38 -5.31
N ASN A 29 -15.55 -12.61 -6.32
CA ASN A 29 -16.93 -12.62 -6.82
C ASN A 29 -17.19 -13.64 -7.93
N THR A 30 -16.15 -14.14 -8.60
CA THR A 30 -16.27 -14.97 -9.82
C THR A 30 -15.48 -16.27 -9.72
N ASP A 31 -14.77 -16.50 -8.61
CA ASP A 31 -13.90 -17.67 -8.37
C ASP A 31 -12.91 -17.90 -9.54
N SER A 32 -12.50 -16.79 -10.17
CA SER A 32 -11.65 -16.78 -11.36
C SER A 32 -10.36 -16.01 -11.09
N SER A 33 -9.35 -16.19 -11.93
CA SER A 33 -8.08 -15.45 -11.80
C SER A 33 -7.83 -14.60 -13.02
N ILE A 34 -7.34 -13.39 -12.79
CA ILE A 34 -6.86 -12.49 -13.84
C ILE A 34 -5.37 -12.21 -13.63
N THR A 35 -4.60 -12.09 -14.71
CA THR A 35 -3.19 -11.68 -14.59
C THR A 35 -3.11 -10.16 -14.60
N CYS A 36 -2.57 -9.59 -13.53
CA CYS A 36 -2.41 -8.16 -13.36
C CYS A 36 -0.93 -7.78 -13.41
N ARG A 37 -0.66 -6.59 -13.94
CA ARG A 37 0.63 -5.93 -13.73
C ARG A 37 0.62 -5.29 -12.34
N ALA A 38 1.68 -5.51 -11.58
CA ALA A 38 1.93 -4.84 -10.30
C ALA A 38 3.39 -4.42 -10.22
N TYR A 39 3.74 -3.72 -9.15
CA TYR A 39 5.11 -3.26 -8.89
C TYR A 39 5.50 -3.64 -7.48
N HIS A 40 6.75 -4.08 -7.31
CA HIS A 40 7.33 -4.28 -5.99
C HIS A 40 8.75 -3.73 -5.95
N LEU A 41 9.23 -3.38 -4.76
CA LEU A 41 10.58 -2.84 -4.58
C LEU A 41 11.63 -3.77 -5.19
N THR A 42 12.60 -3.19 -5.90
CA THR A 42 13.73 -3.98 -6.44
C THR A 42 14.56 -4.60 -5.31
N ASN A 43 14.75 -3.85 -4.21
CA ASN A 43 15.42 -4.33 -3.00
C ASN A 43 14.39 -4.60 -1.91
N GLN A 44 13.91 -5.85 -1.83
CA GLN A 44 12.87 -6.24 -0.88
C GLN A 44 13.38 -6.22 0.57
N PRO A 45 12.60 -5.68 1.52
CA PRO A 45 12.90 -5.81 2.94
C PRO A 45 12.85 -7.29 3.35
N GLN A 46 13.76 -7.69 4.25
CA GLN A 46 13.83 -9.07 4.76
C GLN A 46 12.76 -9.38 5.82
N THR A 47 12.07 -8.34 6.31
CA THR A 47 11.04 -8.46 7.34
C THR A 47 9.69 -8.75 6.70
N ASP A 48 9.05 -9.83 7.12
CA ASP A 48 7.65 -10.09 6.79
C ASP A 48 6.74 -9.32 7.77
N LEU A 49 5.91 -8.44 7.22
CA LEU A 49 4.93 -7.65 7.98
C LEU A 49 3.78 -8.49 8.53
N HIS A 50 3.42 -9.59 7.87
CA HIS A 50 2.34 -10.49 8.28
C HIS A 50 2.81 -11.57 9.26
N ALA A 51 4.12 -11.81 9.36
CA ALA A 51 4.66 -12.68 10.39
C ALA A 51 4.40 -12.07 11.78
N GLY A 52 4.00 -12.90 12.74
CA GLY A 52 3.75 -12.47 14.11
C GLY A 52 4.97 -11.75 14.71
N GLY A 53 4.79 -10.51 15.16
CA GLY A 53 5.86 -9.66 15.69
C GLY A 53 6.69 -8.92 14.64
N GLY A 54 6.41 -9.08 13.34
CA GLY A 54 7.13 -8.43 12.25
C GLY A 54 7.09 -6.90 12.31
N GLN A 55 6.01 -6.33 12.83
CA GLN A 55 5.88 -4.88 13.01
C GLN A 55 6.75 -4.33 14.15
N GLU A 56 7.07 -5.14 15.17
CA GLU A 56 7.88 -4.70 16.33
C GLU A 56 9.35 -4.50 15.97
N ILE A 57 9.82 -5.20 14.93
CA ILE A 57 11.22 -5.17 14.51
C ILE A 57 11.50 -4.14 13.40
N ILE A 58 10.46 -3.47 12.87
CA ILE A 58 10.62 -2.46 11.83
C ILE A 58 11.04 -1.13 12.48
N PRO A 59 12.23 -0.61 12.13
CA PRO A 59 12.70 0.69 12.64
C PRO A 59 11.68 1.80 12.41
N HIS A 60 11.52 2.68 13.39
CA HIS A 60 10.52 3.76 13.34
C HIS A 60 10.64 4.63 12.07
N ASP A 61 11.85 4.92 11.61
CA ASP A 61 12.08 5.70 10.39
C ASP A 61 11.69 4.95 9.09
N ARG A 62 11.59 3.62 9.14
CA ARG A 62 11.14 2.76 8.04
C ARG A 62 9.64 2.44 8.08
N GLN A 63 8.93 2.82 9.14
CA GLN A 63 7.48 2.74 9.19
C GLN A 63 6.85 3.78 8.24
N PRO A 64 5.68 3.51 7.65
CA PRO A 64 4.99 4.47 6.80
C PRO A 64 4.69 5.77 7.55
N SER A 65 4.54 6.87 6.79
CA SER A 65 3.99 8.10 7.37
C SER A 65 2.52 7.90 7.73
N GLN A 66 2.05 8.65 8.72
CA GLN A 66 0.65 8.59 9.13
C GLN A 66 -0.28 8.99 7.99
N THR A 67 0.06 10.06 7.26
CA THR A 67 -0.72 10.50 6.09
C THR A 67 -0.77 9.42 5.01
N TYR A 68 0.35 8.76 4.70
CA TYR A 68 0.38 7.70 3.68
C TYR A 68 -0.49 6.50 4.08
N LEU A 69 -0.41 6.07 5.35
CA LEU A 69 -1.22 4.95 5.82
C LEU A 69 -2.73 5.27 5.80
N LYS A 70 -3.12 6.49 6.16
CA LYS A 70 -4.52 6.94 6.02
C LYS A 70 -5.00 6.89 4.56
N VAL A 71 -4.16 7.24 3.59
CA VAL A 71 -4.50 7.13 2.16
C VAL A 71 -4.77 5.67 1.77
N LEU A 72 -3.95 4.73 2.22
CA LEU A 72 -4.16 3.30 1.96
C LEU A 72 -5.49 2.81 2.54
N VAL A 73 -5.78 3.14 3.80
CA VAL A 73 -7.02 2.74 4.47
C VAL A 73 -8.25 3.34 3.76
N LYS A 74 -8.19 4.63 3.40
CA LYS A 74 -9.27 5.31 2.67
C LYS A 74 -9.53 4.64 1.32
N GLY A 75 -8.49 4.44 0.52
CA GLY A 75 -8.61 3.81 -0.80
C GLY A 75 -9.13 2.37 -0.73
N ALA A 76 -8.68 1.59 0.26
CA ALA A 76 -9.17 0.24 0.50
C ALA A 76 -10.66 0.23 0.86
N THR A 77 -11.09 1.16 1.71
CA THR A 77 -12.51 1.34 2.10
C THR A 77 -13.37 1.73 0.90
N GLU A 78 -12.95 2.74 0.13
CA GLU A 78 -13.70 3.25 -1.03
C GLU A 78 -13.79 2.22 -2.17
N SER A 79 -12.81 1.32 -2.29
CA SER A 79 -12.75 0.30 -3.32
C SER A 79 -13.42 -1.03 -2.92
N GLY A 80 -13.93 -1.15 -1.69
CA GLY A 80 -14.61 -2.36 -1.21
C GLY A 80 -13.67 -3.54 -0.96
N VAL A 81 -12.44 -3.29 -0.52
CA VAL A 81 -11.53 -4.34 -0.04
C VAL A 81 -12.15 -4.99 1.23
N PRO A 82 -11.98 -6.30 1.47
CA PRO A 82 -12.58 -6.96 2.64
C PRO A 82 -12.24 -6.29 3.98
N ASP A 83 -13.24 -6.17 4.86
CA ASP A 83 -13.11 -5.46 6.14
C ASP A 83 -11.97 -5.98 7.01
N GLU A 84 -11.74 -7.30 7.05
CA GLU A 84 -10.62 -7.90 7.78
C GLU A 84 -9.26 -7.34 7.33
N TYR A 85 -9.08 -7.13 6.03
CA TYR A 85 -7.85 -6.56 5.48
C TYR A 85 -7.74 -5.07 5.79
N ILE A 86 -8.86 -4.34 5.80
CA ILE A 86 -8.89 -2.93 6.19
C ILE A 86 -8.50 -2.77 7.66
N GLU A 87 -9.03 -3.61 8.55
CA GLU A 87 -8.68 -3.60 9.97
C GLU A 87 -7.20 -3.94 10.19
N TRP A 88 -6.66 -4.90 9.43
CA TRP A 88 -5.22 -5.16 9.43
C TRP A 88 -4.40 -3.93 8.99
N LEU A 89 -4.82 -3.24 7.91
CA LEU A 89 -4.15 -2.02 7.44
C LEU A 89 -4.16 -0.92 8.51
N ARG A 90 -5.28 -0.71 9.22
CA ARG A 90 -5.39 0.28 10.30
C ARG A 90 -4.41 0.02 11.44
N GLY A 91 -4.08 -1.24 11.71
CA GLY A 91 -3.14 -1.66 12.74
C GLY A 91 -1.65 -1.54 12.39
N ILE A 92 -1.29 -1.13 11.18
CA ILE A 92 0.11 -0.96 10.81
C ILE A 92 0.73 0.24 11.56
N LYS A 93 1.84 0.01 12.27
CA LYS A 93 2.58 1.08 12.95
C LYS A 93 3.07 2.13 11.95
N HIS A 94 2.98 3.40 12.34
CA HIS A 94 3.42 4.52 11.54
C HIS A 94 4.38 5.44 12.31
N ASN A 95 5.20 6.17 11.57
CA ASN A 95 6.22 7.05 12.16
C ASN A 95 5.72 8.43 12.60
N GLY A 96 4.39 8.66 12.54
CA GLY A 96 3.73 9.89 12.98
C GLY A 96 3.94 11.11 12.06
N LYS A 97 4.73 10.99 10.98
CA LYS A 97 4.89 12.09 10.01
C LYS A 97 3.57 12.35 9.29
N GLN A 98 3.21 13.62 9.19
CA GLN A 98 2.01 14.08 8.51
C GLN A 98 2.33 15.11 7.43
N VAL A 99 1.48 15.19 6.42
CA VAL A 99 1.51 16.23 5.39
C VAL A 99 0.13 16.94 5.39
N PRO A 100 -0.05 18.00 6.21
CA PRO A 100 -1.37 18.59 6.46
C PRO A 100 -2.11 19.03 5.19
N ALA A 101 -1.38 19.56 4.21
CA ALA A 101 -1.97 19.95 2.92
C ALA A 101 -2.60 18.76 2.18
N MET A 102 -1.98 17.58 2.27
CA MET A 102 -2.52 16.35 1.68
C MET A 102 -3.66 15.77 2.52
N GLU A 103 -3.60 15.86 3.85
CA GLU A 103 -4.70 15.42 4.72
C GLU A 103 -5.99 16.20 4.43
N ALA A 104 -5.88 17.53 4.27
CA ALA A 104 -7.01 18.37 3.88
C ALA A 104 -7.50 18.07 2.46
N LYS A 105 -6.58 18.02 1.48
CA LYS A 105 -6.93 17.78 0.07
C LYS A 105 -7.60 16.43 -0.15
N LEU A 106 -7.18 15.41 0.59
CA LEU A 106 -7.68 14.05 0.48
C LEU A 106 -8.74 13.72 1.53
N GLU A 107 -9.21 14.69 2.33
CA GLU A 107 -10.23 14.50 3.37
C GLU A 107 -9.94 13.27 4.27
N LEU A 108 -8.74 13.26 4.86
CA LEU A 108 -8.24 12.14 5.70
C LEU A 108 -8.59 12.31 7.18
N ASP A 109 -9.31 13.37 7.55
CA ASP A 109 -9.80 13.64 8.90
C ASP A 109 -10.76 12.55 9.41
N LYS A 110 -11.47 11.90 8.50
CA LYS A 110 -12.42 10.82 8.80
C LYS A 110 -11.76 9.44 8.92
N VAL A 111 -10.48 9.32 8.56
CA VAL A 111 -9.76 8.03 8.56
C VAL A 111 -9.09 7.81 9.91
N GLN A 112 -9.58 6.80 10.64
CA GLN A 112 -9.00 6.37 11.91
C GLN A 112 -7.98 5.25 11.71
N LEU A 113 -6.83 5.38 12.35
CA LEU A 113 -5.83 4.32 12.48
C LEU A 113 -5.90 3.76 13.91
N SER A 114 -5.46 2.52 14.12
CA SER A 114 -5.55 1.82 15.41
C SER A 114 -4.42 2.16 16.38
#